data_AF-A0A183IYY5-F1
#
_entry.id   AF-A0A183IYY5-F1
#
_cell.length_a   1.000
_cell.length_b   1.000
_cell.length_c   1.000
_cell.angle_alpha   90.00
_cell.angle_beta   90.00
_cell.angle_gamma   90.00
#
_symmetry.space_group_name_H-M   'P 1'
#
loop_
_entity.id
_entity.type
_entity.pdbx_description
1 polymer ?
#
loop_
_entity_poly.entity_id
_entity_poly.type
_entity_poly.pdbx_seq_one_letter_code
_entity_poly.pdbx_strand_id
1 'polypeptide(L)'
;MTKNMEEMKNLVMDQKDDEVKFENIKNYVKTLYDEQKPKFSNPTVLGLAGFGCAVITFQIHNFGWMDRGPTMWVALVLGGILHLGFQEFQTGNNFGYGAFSTFGGLWTCFGLILLGDKMEWYPASKIDMGCMMIVFTVFTGIWLYPTLYMDLALCLMFSDLFLAFIFADIELLTGEVRGPMSKAAATLFLIGGLISWYIMAHFIYLDILKKDVLPVGRAPITIIRSYRTRGADRSNA
;
A
#
# COMPACT_ATOMS: atom_id res chain seq x y z
N MET A 1 27.76 22.70 -8.57
CA MET A 1 27.65 21.29 -8.13
C MET A 1 28.02 20.32 -9.25
N THR A 2 27.51 20.50 -10.47
CA THR A 2 27.80 19.65 -11.65
C THR A 2 29.27 19.63 -12.08
N LYS A 3 29.97 20.78 -12.12
CA LYS A 3 31.42 20.83 -12.45
C LYS A 3 32.31 19.99 -11.51
N ASN A 4 32.03 19.96 -10.20
CA ASN A 4 32.80 19.16 -9.23
C ASN A 4 32.53 17.65 -9.37
N MET A 5 31.34 17.25 -9.83
CA MET A 5 30.99 15.84 -10.01
C MET A 5 31.69 15.22 -11.21
N GLU A 6 31.87 15.99 -12.29
CA GLU A 6 32.60 15.58 -13.48
C GLU A 6 34.10 15.39 -13.18
N GLU A 7 34.70 16.32 -12.42
CA GLU A 7 36.09 16.22 -11.96
C GLU A 7 36.31 15.04 -11.02
N MET A 8 35.42 14.83 -10.03
CA MET A 8 35.49 13.65 -9.16
C MET A 8 35.37 12.35 -9.96
N LYS A 9 34.47 12.29 -10.94
CA LYS A 9 34.32 11.12 -11.81
C LYS A 9 35.61 10.82 -12.56
N ASN A 10 36.28 11.84 -13.11
CA ASN A 10 37.55 11.67 -13.81
C ASN A 10 38.67 11.20 -12.88
N LEU A 11 38.76 11.75 -11.66
CA LEU A 11 39.75 11.33 -10.64
C LEU A 11 39.54 9.88 -10.18
N VAL A 12 38.29 9.43 -10.05
CA VAL A 12 37.97 8.04 -9.71
C VAL A 12 38.36 7.12 -10.87
N MET A 13 38.06 7.50 -12.10
CA MET A 13 38.35 6.69 -13.30
C MET A 13 39.85 6.61 -13.63
N ASP A 14 40.64 7.60 -13.23
CA ASP A 14 42.11 7.59 -13.35
C ASP A 14 42.77 6.53 -12.46
N GLN A 15 42.11 6.13 -11.36
CA GLN A 15 42.61 5.11 -10.44
C GLN A 15 42.16 3.68 -10.80
N LYS A 16 41.58 3.47 -11.99
CA LYS A 16 40.96 2.20 -12.40
C LYS A 16 41.95 1.03 -12.53
N ASP A 17 43.23 1.31 -12.76
CA ASP A 17 44.28 0.29 -12.92
C ASP A 17 44.64 -0.43 -11.62
N ASP A 18 44.33 0.17 -10.46
CA ASP A 18 44.45 -0.45 -9.14
C ASP A 18 43.05 -0.80 -8.63
N GLU A 19 42.62 -2.03 -8.88
CA GLU A 19 41.25 -2.51 -8.62
C GLU A 19 40.84 -2.37 -7.14
N VAL A 20 41.79 -2.59 -6.22
CA VAL A 20 41.56 -2.48 -4.76
C VAL A 20 41.36 -1.01 -4.37
N LYS A 21 42.23 -0.12 -4.86
CA LYS A 21 42.14 1.31 -4.58
C LYS A 21 40.92 1.95 -5.23
N PHE A 22 40.57 1.53 -6.45
CA PHE A 22 39.38 1.95 -7.17
C PHE A 22 38.10 1.60 -6.40
N GLU A 23 37.95 0.36 -5.95
CA GLU A 23 36.73 -0.06 -5.23
C GLU A 23 36.60 0.64 -3.86
N ASN A 24 37.72 0.87 -3.16
CA ASN A 24 37.74 1.65 -1.92
C ASN A 24 37.30 3.10 -2.13
N ILE A 25 37.85 3.79 -3.14
CA ILE A 25 37.49 5.17 -3.46
C ILE A 25 36.03 5.24 -3.91
N LYS A 26 35.58 4.32 -4.75
CA LYS A 26 34.20 4.23 -5.22
C LYS A 26 33.22 4.04 -4.06
N ASN A 27 33.53 3.16 -3.11
CA ASN A 27 32.74 2.97 -1.89
C ASN A 27 32.72 4.23 -1.02
N TYR A 28 33.87 4.90 -0.84
CA TYR A 28 33.98 6.14 -0.07
C TYR A 28 33.21 7.31 -0.69
N VAL A 29 33.31 7.50 -2.01
CA VAL A 29 32.56 8.51 -2.76
C VAL A 29 31.06 8.20 -2.69
N LYS A 30 30.68 6.92 -2.79
CA LYS A 30 29.29 6.49 -2.63
C LYS A 30 28.77 6.80 -1.23
N THR A 31 29.52 6.54 -0.17
CA THR A 31 29.11 6.89 1.21
C THR A 31 28.94 8.39 1.38
N LEU A 32 29.87 9.21 0.90
CA LEU A 32 29.76 10.68 0.96
C LEU A 32 28.55 11.20 0.17
N TYR A 33 28.29 10.63 -0.99
CA TYR A 33 27.15 10.98 -1.82
C TYR A 33 25.82 10.59 -1.15
N ASP A 34 25.75 9.41 -0.54
CA ASP A 34 24.56 8.94 0.17
C ASP A 34 24.32 9.72 1.49
N GLU A 35 25.37 10.17 2.17
CA GLU A 35 25.27 11.08 3.34
C GLU A 35 24.78 12.49 2.98
N GLN A 36 25.09 12.98 1.77
CA GLN A 36 24.63 14.28 1.29
C GLN A 36 23.19 14.27 0.78
N LYS A 37 22.61 13.11 0.47
CA LYS A 37 21.22 13.03 0.03
C LYS A 37 20.29 13.42 1.17
N PRO A 38 19.30 14.29 0.93
CA PRO A 38 18.27 14.54 1.92
C PRO A 38 17.54 13.24 2.25
N LYS A 39 17.59 12.82 3.52
CA LYS A 39 16.81 11.69 4.02
C LYS A 39 15.37 12.15 4.22
N PHE A 40 14.48 11.79 3.31
CA PHE A 40 13.05 12.04 3.47
C PHE A 40 12.42 11.06 4.46
N SER A 41 11.33 11.49 5.11
CA SER A 41 10.47 10.61 5.89
C SER A 41 9.89 9.49 5.01
N ASN A 42 9.41 8.40 5.61
CA ASN A 42 8.76 7.32 4.88
C ASN A 42 7.23 7.57 4.81
N PRO A 43 6.68 8.12 3.71
CA PRO A 43 5.25 8.38 3.56
C PRO A 43 4.39 7.10 3.48
N THR A 44 4.98 5.94 3.21
CA THR A 44 4.26 4.66 3.18
C THR A 44 3.65 4.36 4.54
N VAL A 45 4.32 4.74 5.63
CA VAL A 45 3.81 4.60 7.00
C VAL A 45 2.51 5.38 7.17
N LEU A 46 2.46 6.62 6.66
CA LEU A 46 1.28 7.47 6.77
C LEU A 46 0.11 6.93 5.94
N GLY A 47 0.39 6.47 4.72
CA GLY A 47 -0.62 5.88 3.84
C GLY A 47 -1.26 4.63 4.46
N LEU A 48 -0.44 3.70 4.95
CA LEU A 48 -0.91 2.49 5.61
C LEU A 48 -1.67 2.78 6.92
N ALA A 49 -1.23 3.77 7.70
CA ALA A 49 -1.93 4.21 8.90
C ALA A 49 -3.33 4.74 8.57
N GLY A 50 -3.41 5.66 7.60
CA GLY A 50 -4.67 6.28 7.16
C GLY A 50 -5.65 5.26 6.58
N PHE A 51 -5.17 4.37 5.71
CA PHE A 51 -5.94 3.26 5.16
C PHE A 51 -6.51 2.37 6.26
N GLY A 52 -5.65 1.83 7.14
CA GLY A 52 -6.09 0.93 8.20
C GLY A 52 -7.08 1.58 9.16
N CYS A 53 -6.84 2.83 9.56
CA CYS A 53 -7.78 3.60 10.38
C CYS A 53 -9.15 3.72 9.71
N ALA A 54 -9.21 4.10 8.44
CA ALA A 54 -10.46 4.26 7.71
C ALA A 54 -11.21 2.94 7.54
N VAL A 55 -10.52 1.90 7.10
CA VAL A 55 -11.11 0.57 6.90
C VAL A 55 -11.67 0.04 8.22
N ILE A 56 -10.86 -0.02 9.28
CA ILE A 56 -11.26 -0.58 10.58
C ILE A 56 -12.47 0.20 11.14
N THR A 57 -12.41 1.53 11.11
CA THR A 57 -13.51 2.39 11.58
C THR A 57 -14.79 2.17 10.77
N PHE A 58 -14.68 2.02 9.45
CA PHE A 58 -15.82 1.73 8.58
C PHE A 58 -16.44 0.36 8.88
N GLN A 59 -15.62 -0.66 9.14
CA GLN A 59 -16.14 -1.99 9.46
C GLN A 59 -16.75 -2.08 10.87
N ILE A 60 -16.20 -1.37 11.86
CA ILE A 60 -16.83 -1.23 13.18
C ILE A 60 -18.25 -0.66 13.06
N HIS A 61 -18.46 0.32 12.17
CA HIS A 61 -19.80 0.82 11.84
C HIS A 61 -20.68 -0.25 11.17
N ASN A 62 -20.15 -1.01 10.21
CA ASN A 62 -20.90 -2.07 9.54
C ASN A 62 -21.34 -3.20 10.50
N PHE A 63 -20.54 -3.48 11.54
CA PHE A 63 -20.93 -4.38 12.63
C PHE A 63 -21.95 -3.78 13.61
N GLY A 64 -22.27 -2.49 13.49
CA GLY A 64 -23.24 -1.78 14.33
C GLY A 64 -22.70 -1.35 15.68
N TRP A 65 -21.37 -1.30 15.86
CA TRP A 65 -20.73 -0.89 17.12
C TRP A 65 -20.44 0.61 17.19
N MET A 66 -20.67 1.35 16.10
CA MET A 66 -20.42 2.78 16.01
C MET A 66 -21.37 3.42 15.00
N ASP A 67 -21.73 4.68 15.22
CA ASP A 67 -22.57 5.46 14.32
C ASP A 67 -21.80 5.98 13.09
N ARG A 68 -22.54 6.46 12.08
CA ARG A 68 -21.99 6.90 10.79
C ARG A 68 -21.08 8.13 10.87
N GLY A 69 -21.22 8.96 11.92
CA GLY A 69 -20.52 10.24 12.05
C GLY A 69 -19.00 10.09 12.05
N PRO A 70 -18.41 9.37 13.02
CA PRO A 70 -16.97 9.10 13.05
C PRO A 70 -16.47 8.42 11.77
N THR A 71 -17.23 7.47 11.23
CA THR A 71 -16.89 6.77 9.98
C THR A 71 -16.73 7.72 8.80
N MET A 72 -17.65 8.67 8.63
CA MET A 72 -17.59 9.67 7.56
C MET A 72 -16.34 10.56 7.69
N TRP A 73 -16.03 11.05 8.89
CA TRP A 73 -14.88 11.93 9.09
C TRP A 73 -13.54 11.22 8.95
N VAL A 74 -13.43 10.00 9.49
CA VAL A 74 -12.21 9.19 9.33
C VAL A 74 -12.00 8.84 7.86
N ALA A 75 -13.05 8.48 7.12
CA ALA A 75 -12.97 8.26 5.68
C ALA A 75 -12.46 9.50 4.93
N LEU A 76 -13.03 10.68 5.21
CA LEU A 76 -12.68 11.91 4.50
C LEU A 76 -11.25 12.40 4.82
N VAL A 77 -10.85 12.35 6.10
CA VAL A 77 -9.58 12.93 6.56
C VAL A 77 -8.45 11.91 6.50
N LEU A 78 -8.57 10.80 7.22
CA LEU A 78 -7.49 9.83 7.40
C LEU A 78 -7.42 8.85 6.23
N GLY A 79 -8.56 8.33 5.78
CA GLY A 79 -8.65 7.48 4.62
C GLY A 79 -8.43 8.24 3.32
N GLY A 80 -8.77 9.54 3.31
CA GLY A 80 -8.83 10.41 2.14
C GLY A 80 -7.67 11.39 2.04
N ILE A 81 -7.89 12.63 2.49
CA ILE A 81 -6.97 13.76 2.28
C ILE A 81 -5.53 13.45 2.72
N LEU A 82 -5.35 12.89 3.92
CA LEU A 82 -4.03 12.57 4.45
C LEU A 82 -3.36 11.41 3.71
N HIS A 83 -4.17 10.56 3.09
CA HIS A 83 -3.75 9.36 2.37
C HIS A 83 -3.46 9.63 0.89
N LEU A 84 -3.62 10.86 0.38
CA LEU A 84 -3.47 11.17 -1.05
C LEU A 84 -2.04 10.97 -1.63
N GLY A 85 -1.12 10.32 -0.93
CA GLY A 85 0.11 9.77 -1.52
C GLY A 85 1.11 10.80 -2.07
N PHE A 86 0.80 12.10 -2.09
CA PHE A 86 1.62 13.15 -2.69
C PHE A 86 3.06 13.20 -2.14
N GLN A 87 3.26 12.72 -0.92
CA GLN A 87 4.55 12.64 -0.28
C GLN A 87 5.45 11.53 -0.88
N GLU A 88 4.89 10.48 -1.47
CA GLU A 88 5.64 9.42 -2.18
C GLU A 88 6.29 9.91 -3.48
N PHE A 89 5.82 11.04 -4.03
CA PHE A 89 6.46 11.66 -5.20
C PHE A 89 7.93 12.01 -4.92
N GLN A 90 8.24 12.36 -3.67
CA GLN A 90 9.60 12.75 -3.25
C GLN A 90 10.51 11.56 -2.97
N THR A 91 9.96 10.35 -2.79
CA THR A 91 10.72 9.12 -2.49
C THR A 91 10.99 8.26 -3.73
N GLY A 92 10.33 8.55 -4.86
CA GLY A 92 10.45 7.77 -6.09
C GLY A 92 9.66 6.45 -6.08
N ASN A 93 8.80 6.24 -5.07
CA ASN A 93 7.95 5.06 -4.96
C ASN A 93 6.68 5.22 -5.82
N ASN A 94 6.80 4.91 -7.11
CA ASN A 94 5.67 5.05 -8.06
C ASN A 94 4.47 4.18 -7.70
N PHE A 95 4.71 2.98 -7.15
CA PHE A 95 3.63 2.09 -6.74
C PHE A 95 2.87 2.68 -5.55
N GLY A 96 3.58 3.07 -4.48
CA GLY A 96 2.98 3.69 -3.30
C GLY A 96 2.26 4.98 -3.65
N TYR A 97 2.88 5.84 -4.47
CA TYR A 97 2.25 7.07 -4.95
C TYR A 97 0.91 6.79 -5.65
N GLY A 98 0.90 5.89 -6.64
CA GLY A 98 -0.32 5.60 -7.39
C GLY A 98 -1.38 4.91 -6.53
N ALA A 99 -1.01 3.94 -5.70
CA ALA A 99 -1.93 3.23 -4.82
C ALA A 99 -2.54 4.18 -3.78
N PHE A 100 -1.72 4.88 -2.99
CA PHE A 100 -2.20 5.77 -1.93
C PHE A 100 -3.02 6.93 -2.49
N SER A 101 -2.61 7.54 -3.60
CA SER A 101 -3.39 8.62 -4.23
C SER A 101 -4.76 8.15 -4.70
N THR A 102 -4.85 6.98 -5.31
CA THR A 102 -6.11 6.48 -5.91
C THR A 102 -7.06 5.92 -4.87
N PHE A 103 -6.57 5.11 -3.92
CA PHE A 103 -7.37 4.62 -2.80
C PHE A 103 -7.70 5.75 -1.80
N GLY A 104 -6.82 6.72 -1.61
CA GLY A 104 -7.14 7.95 -0.86
C GLY A 104 -8.23 8.78 -1.54
N GLY A 105 -8.19 8.89 -2.88
CA GLY A 105 -9.27 9.47 -3.65
C GLY A 105 -10.60 8.75 -3.43
N LEU A 106 -10.61 7.41 -3.46
CA LEU A 106 -11.80 6.59 -3.18
C LEU A 106 -12.42 6.90 -1.80
N TRP A 107 -11.61 6.93 -0.75
CA TRP A 107 -12.09 7.24 0.60
C TRP A 107 -12.62 8.66 0.72
N THR A 108 -12.00 9.62 0.03
CA THR A 108 -12.51 10.99 -0.07
C THR A 108 -13.88 11.01 -0.75
N CYS A 109 -14.06 10.26 -1.85
CA CYS A 109 -15.35 10.10 -2.50
C CYS A 109 -16.40 9.53 -1.55
N PHE A 110 -16.08 8.48 -0.77
CA PHE A 110 -17.03 7.93 0.21
C PHE A 110 -17.45 8.95 1.28
N GLY A 111 -16.50 9.71 1.83
CA GLY A 111 -16.80 10.77 2.80
C GLY A 111 -17.71 11.84 2.20
N LEU A 112 -17.43 12.27 0.96
CA LEU A 112 -18.22 13.29 0.27
C LEU A 112 -19.60 12.79 -0.17
N ILE A 113 -19.74 11.51 -0.52
CA ILE A 113 -21.04 10.90 -0.84
C ILE A 113 -21.93 10.89 0.41
N LEU A 114 -21.40 10.46 1.54
CA LEU A 114 -22.13 10.48 2.82
C LEU A 114 -22.50 11.90 3.25
N LEU A 115 -21.62 12.87 3.01
CA LEU A 115 -21.89 14.27 3.28
C LEU A 115 -22.97 14.83 2.33
N GLY A 116 -22.88 14.56 1.04
CA GLY A 116 -23.84 15.01 0.02
C GLY A 116 -25.25 14.46 0.26
N ASP A 117 -25.35 13.19 0.64
CA ASP A 117 -26.62 12.55 1.05
C ASP A 117 -27.20 13.22 2.30
N LYS A 118 -26.35 13.50 3.30
CA LYS A 118 -26.77 14.17 4.55
C LYS A 118 -27.21 15.63 4.34
N MET A 119 -26.61 16.32 3.39
CA MET A 119 -26.89 17.71 3.03
C MET A 119 -27.97 17.84 1.94
N GLU A 120 -28.53 16.72 1.49
CA GLU A 120 -29.59 16.66 0.46
C GLU A 120 -29.18 17.28 -0.89
N TRP A 121 -27.89 17.18 -1.25
CA TRP A 121 -27.40 17.65 -2.56
C TRP A 121 -27.85 16.75 -3.72
N TYR A 122 -27.92 15.45 -3.45
CA TYR A 122 -28.40 14.40 -4.35
C TYR A 122 -28.72 13.14 -3.53
N PRO A 123 -29.60 12.25 -4.03
CA PRO A 123 -29.84 10.97 -3.37
C PRO A 123 -28.68 9.99 -3.64
N ALA A 124 -28.11 9.40 -2.60
CA ALA A 124 -27.12 8.32 -2.77
C ALA A 124 -27.82 7.00 -3.12
N SER A 125 -27.97 6.69 -4.41
CA SER A 125 -28.55 5.43 -4.86
C SER A 125 -27.63 4.25 -4.59
N LYS A 126 -28.20 3.13 -4.14
CA LYS A 126 -27.46 1.87 -3.99
C LYS A 126 -26.88 1.38 -5.32
N ILE A 127 -27.59 1.60 -6.43
CA ILE A 127 -27.11 1.19 -7.76
C ILE A 127 -25.85 1.98 -8.12
N ASP A 128 -25.85 3.29 -7.89
CA ASP A 128 -24.72 4.17 -8.20
C ASP A 128 -23.48 3.79 -7.38
N MET A 129 -23.67 3.50 -6.10
CA MET A 129 -22.61 2.98 -5.22
C MET A 129 -22.04 1.65 -5.73
N GLY A 130 -22.87 0.79 -6.32
CA GLY A 130 -22.44 -0.51 -6.87
C GLY A 130 -21.66 -0.39 -8.14
N CYS A 131 -22.13 0.43 -9.06
CA CYS A 131 -21.39 0.72 -10.28
C CYS A 131 -20.01 1.30 -9.94
N MET A 132 -19.93 2.21 -8.95
CA MET A 132 -18.65 2.71 -8.46
C MET A 132 -17.80 1.58 -7.87
N MET A 133 -18.39 0.71 -7.03
CA MET A 133 -17.63 -0.36 -6.39
C MET A 133 -17.05 -1.37 -7.36
N ILE A 134 -17.83 -1.82 -8.34
CA ILE A 134 -17.37 -2.74 -9.39
C ILE A 134 -16.18 -2.17 -10.15
N VAL A 135 -16.18 -0.87 -10.46
CA VAL A 135 -15.05 -0.20 -11.12
C VAL A 135 -13.79 -0.28 -10.24
N PHE A 136 -13.93 -0.03 -8.93
CA PHE A 136 -12.82 -0.13 -7.98
C PHE A 136 -12.37 -1.57 -7.71
N THR A 137 -13.26 -2.56 -7.82
CA THR A 137 -12.92 -3.99 -7.78
C THR A 137 -12.00 -4.36 -8.93
N VAL A 138 -12.40 -4.02 -10.17
CA VAL A 138 -11.58 -4.25 -11.36
C VAL A 138 -10.25 -3.52 -11.27
N PHE A 139 -10.28 -2.25 -10.83
CA PHE A 139 -9.08 -1.45 -10.61
C PHE A 139 -8.13 -2.13 -9.62
N THR A 140 -8.62 -2.59 -8.46
CA THR A 140 -7.82 -3.29 -7.45
C THR A 140 -7.21 -4.58 -8.01
N GLY A 141 -7.94 -5.30 -8.86
CA GLY A 141 -7.43 -6.49 -9.56
C GLY A 141 -6.20 -6.20 -10.43
N ILE A 142 -6.12 -5.02 -11.06
CA ILE A 142 -4.94 -4.59 -11.84
C ILE A 142 -3.72 -4.39 -10.91
N TRP A 143 -3.93 -3.78 -9.74
CA TRP A 143 -2.88 -3.56 -8.75
C TRP A 143 -2.42 -4.83 -8.05
N LEU A 144 -3.26 -5.87 -8.01
CA LEU A 144 -2.91 -7.12 -7.36
C LEU A 144 -1.73 -7.83 -8.04
N TYR A 145 -1.67 -7.86 -9.38
CA TYR A 145 -0.59 -8.55 -10.11
C TYR A 145 0.84 -8.09 -9.74
N PRO A 146 1.18 -6.78 -9.76
CA PRO A 146 2.53 -6.33 -9.40
C PRO A 146 2.91 -6.66 -7.94
N THR A 147 1.95 -6.79 -7.02
CA THR A 147 2.27 -7.15 -5.62
C THR A 147 2.87 -8.55 -5.47
N LEU A 148 2.68 -9.45 -6.44
CA LEU A 148 3.33 -10.78 -6.47
C LEU A 148 4.86 -10.71 -6.52
N TYR A 149 5.41 -9.55 -6.92
CA TYR A 149 6.84 -9.25 -7.01
C TYR A 149 7.35 -8.40 -5.82
N MET A 150 6.46 -8.00 -4.91
CA MET A 150 6.75 -7.18 -3.72
C MET A 150 6.72 -8.05 -2.46
N ASP A 151 6.57 -7.48 -1.26
CA ASP A 151 6.52 -8.25 -0.01
C ASP A 151 5.26 -9.11 0.12
N LEU A 152 5.37 -10.27 0.79
CA LEU A 152 4.25 -11.20 0.97
C LEU A 152 3.08 -10.53 1.71
N ALA A 153 3.35 -9.79 2.78
CA ALA A 153 2.33 -9.11 3.55
C ALA A 153 1.54 -8.11 2.68
N LEU A 154 2.21 -7.38 1.79
CA LEU A 154 1.56 -6.44 0.88
C LEU A 154 0.68 -7.18 -0.15
N CYS A 155 1.17 -8.28 -0.71
CA CYS A 155 0.39 -9.13 -1.61
C CYS A 155 -0.85 -9.71 -0.92
N LEU A 156 -0.73 -10.14 0.33
CA LEU A 156 -1.85 -10.63 1.13
C LEU A 156 -2.87 -9.53 1.40
N MET A 157 -2.42 -8.33 1.74
CA MET A 157 -3.28 -7.16 1.94
C MET A 157 -4.10 -6.83 0.68
N PHE A 158 -3.45 -6.78 -0.49
CA PHE A 158 -4.14 -6.51 -1.75
C PHE A 158 -5.06 -7.65 -2.19
N SER A 159 -4.69 -8.90 -1.91
CA SER A 159 -5.51 -10.07 -2.20
C SER A 159 -6.78 -10.08 -1.36
N ASP A 160 -6.63 -9.79 -0.07
CA ASP A 160 -7.74 -9.65 0.88
C ASP A 160 -8.65 -8.47 0.49
N LEU A 161 -8.07 -7.31 0.15
CA LEU A 161 -8.82 -6.14 -0.32
C LEU A 161 -9.62 -6.43 -1.60
N PHE A 162 -9.01 -7.12 -2.57
CA PHE A 162 -9.69 -7.53 -3.80
C PHE A 162 -10.85 -8.48 -3.52
N LEU A 163 -10.66 -9.45 -2.63
CA LEU A 163 -11.71 -10.37 -2.23
C LEU A 163 -12.82 -9.63 -1.47
N ALA A 164 -12.49 -8.71 -0.57
CA ALA A 164 -13.45 -7.91 0.17
C ALA A 164 -14.36 -7.10 -0.77
N PHE A 165 -13.77 -6.49 -1.81
CA PHE A 165 -14.52 -5.78 -2.85
C PHE A 165 -15.47 -6.70 -3.64
N ILE A 166 -15.04 -7.91 -4.02
CA ILE A 166 -15.92 -8.89 -4.67
C ILE A 166 -17.14 -9.23 -3.80
N PHE A 167 -16.93 -9.47 -2.51
CA PHE A 167 -18.05 -9.79 -1.61
C PHE A 167 -18.97 -8.58 -1.39
N ALA A 168 -18.42 -7.36 -1.37
CA ALA A 168 -19.20 -6.12 -1.31
C ALA A 168 -20.04 -5.92 -2.59
N ASP A 169 -19.49 -6.21 -3.76
CA ASP A 169 -20.22 -6.15 -5.03
C ASP A 169 -21.36 -7.18 -5.05
N ILE A 170 -21.11 -8.40 -4.59
CA ILE A 170 -22.15 -9.45 -4.49
C ILE A 170 -23.27 -9.01 -3.54
N GLU A 171 -22.96 -8.43 -2.38
CA GLU A 171 -23.98 -7.86 -1.49
C GLU A 171 -24.84 -6.85 -2.24
N LEU A 172 -24.22 -5.94 -2.97
CA LEU A 172 -24.97 -4.87 -3.64
C LEU A 172 -25.82 -5.38 -4.80
N LEU A 173 -25.36 -6.41 -5.51
CA LEU A 173 -26.10 -7.08 -6.58
C LEU A 173 -27.27 -7.94 -6.05
N THR A 174 -27.09 -8.57 -4.90
CA THR A 174 -28.14 -9.38 -4.25
C THR A 174 -29.16 -8.53 -3.49
N GLY A 175 -28.80 -7.30 -3.12
CA GLY A 175 -29.66 -6.38 -2.38
C GLY A 175 -29.87 -6.76 -0.90
N GLU A 176 -29.18 -7.80 -0.42
CA GLU A 176 -29.27 -8.30 0.95
C GLU A 176 -28.49 -7.43 1.93
N VAL A 177 -29.13 -6.36 2.39
CA VAL A 177 -28.56 -5.48 3.42
C VAL A 177 -28.26 -6.28 4.70
N ARG A 178 -27.00 -6.26 5.14
CA ARG A 178 -26.51 -7.00 6.33
C ARG A 178 -26.65 -8.53 6.26
N GLY A 179 -26.76 -9.07 5.05
CA GLY A 179 -26.73 -10.51 4.80
C GLY A 179 -25.36 -11.15 5.10
N PRO A 180 -25.22 -12.47 4.87
CA PRO A 180 -23.96 -13.19 5.05
C PRO A 180 -22.80 -12.57 4.24
N MET A 181 -23.08 -12.09 3.02
CA MET A 181 -22.08 -11.49 2.13
C MET A 181 -21.55 -10.16 2.67
N SER A 182 -22.44 -9.31 3.21
CA SER A 182 -22.05 -8.05 3.86
C SER A 182 -21.11 -8.29 5.05
N LYS A 183 -21.42 -9.31 5.88
CA LYS A 183 -20.55 -9.68 7.02
C LYS A 183 -19.22 -10.26 6.57
N ALA A 184 -19.21 -11.06 5.50
CA ALA A 184 -17.98 -11.61 4.94
C ALA A 184 -17.09 -10.49 4.37
N ALA A 185 -17.65 -9.58 3.57
CA ALA A 185 -16.94 -8.40 3.06
C ALA A 185 -16.37 -7.57 4.22
N ALA A 186 -17.18 -7.26 5.23
CA ALA A 186 -16.75 -6.47 6.38
C ALA A 186 -15.62 -7.13 7.18
N THR A 187 -15.67 -8.46 7.32
CA THR A 187 -14.61 -9.22 8.00
C THR A 187 -13.31 -9.20 7.20
N LEU A 188 -13.38 -9.40 5.88
CA LEU A 188 -12.21 -9.32 5.01
C LEU A 188 -11.58 -7.93 5.09
N PHE A 189 -12.37 -6.87 4.85
CA PHE A 189 -11.86 -5.49 5.00
C PHE A 189 -11.19 -5.26 6.35
N LEU A 190 -11.76 -5.75 7.46
CA LEU A 190 -11.14 -5.63 8.78
C LEU A 190 -9.78 -6.32 8.84
N ILE A 191 -9.65 -7.53 8.28
CA ILE A 191 -8.39 -8.27 8.17
C ILE A 191 -7.38 -7.47 7.34
N GLY A 192 -7.75 -6.99 6.15
CA GLY A 192 -6.89 -6.15 5.32
C GLY A 192 -6.42 -4.88 6.01
N GLY A 193 -7.29 -4.23 6.78
CA GLY A 193 -6.94 -3.07 7.62
C GLY A 193 -5.88 -3.42 8.66
N LEU A 194 -6.02 -4.55 9.35
CA LEU A 194 -5.05 -5.04 10.32
C LEU A 194 -3.71 -5.45 9.68
N ILE A 195 -3.73 -6.05 8.48
CA ILE A 195 -2.51 -6.35 7.72
C ILE A 195 -1.79 -5.05 7.35
N SER A 196 -2.52 -3.99 6.96
CA SER A 196 -1.89 -2.69 6.67
C SER A 196 -1.16 -2.12 7.90
N TRP A 197 -1.76 -2.26 9.09
CA TRP A 197 -1.13 -1.83 10.34
C TRP A 197 0.06 -2.70 10.73
N TYR A 198 0.04 -4.00 10.40
CA TYR A 198 1.21 -4.86 10.54
C TYR A 198 2.38 -4.38 9.67
N ILE A 199 2.12 -4.06 8.40
CA ILE A 199 3.15 -3.53 7.48
C ILE A 199 3.63 -2.14 7.94
N MET A 200 2.71 -1.28 8.40
CA MET A 200 3.05 0.01 9.00
C MET A 200 3.98 -0.16 10.21
N ALA A 201 3.63 -1.07 11.13
CA ALA A 201 4.43 -1.34 12.32
C ALA A 201 5.82 -1.90 11.95
N HIS A 202 5.92 -2.75 10.92
CA HIS A 202 7.20 -3.18 10.37
C HIS A 202 8.07 -1.99 9.99
N PHE A 203 7.57 -1.05 9.19
CA PHE A 203 8.35 0.12 8.76
C PHE A 203 8.77 1.03 9.93
N ILE A 204 7.88 1.27 10.90
CA ILE A 204 8.19 2.07 12.08
C ILE A 204 9.29 1.39 12.91
N TYR A 205 9.13 0.09 13.18
CA TYR A 205 10.05 -0.64 14.06
C TYR A 205 11.41 -0.84 13.38
N LEU A 206 11.42 -1.09 12.08
CA LEU A 206 12.64 -1.20 11.30
C LEU A 206 13.41 0.13 11.32
N ASP A 207 12.75 1.28 11.20
CA ASP A 207 13.43 2.57 11.25
C ASP A 207 13.90 2.94 12.67
N ILE A 208 13.15 2.63 13.72
CA ILE A 208 13.55 2.97 15.10
C ILE A 208 14.59 1.98 15.66
N LEU A 209 14.31 0.68 15.57
CA LEU A 209 15.12 -0.37 16.19
C LEU A 209 16.29 -0.84 15.32
N LYS A 210 16.31 -0.44 14.03
CA LYS A 210 17.31 -0.87 13.03
C LYS A 210 17.44 -2.39 12.90
N LYS A 211 16.39 -3.12 13.29
CA LYS A 211 16.28 -4.58 13.26
C LYS A 211 14.91 -4.95 12.72
N ASP A 212 14.88 -5.94 11.84
CA ASP A 212 13.63 -6.51 11.37
C ASP A 212 13.00 -7.39 12.46
N VAL A 213 12.04 -6.82 13.20
CA VAL A 213 11.30 -7.49 14.27
C VAL A 213 9.97 -8.07 13.75
N LEU A 214 9.41 -7.48 12.70
CA LEU A 214 8.10 -7.82 12.14
C LEU A 214 8.23 -8.12 10.65
N PRO A 215 8.82 -9.26 10.25
CA PRO A 215 9.14 -9.51 8.86
C PRO A 215 7.89 -9.56 7.97
N VAL A 216 7.93 -8.86 6.83
CA VAL A 216 6.82 -8.81 5.86
C VAL A 216 6.85 -9.94 4.83
N GLY A 217 7.85 -10.82 4.91
CA GLY A 217 7.99 -12.01 4.08
C GLY A 217 8.51 -11.73 2.66
N ARG A 218 9.11 -12.75 2.04
CA ARG A 218 9.68 -12.65 0.68
C ARG A 218 8.58 -12.61 -0.37
N ALA A 219 8.92 -12.05 -1.54
CA ALA A 219 7.99 -12.00 -2.64
C ALA A 219 7.38 -13.36 -3.03
N PRO A 220 6.05 -13.44 -3.23
CA PRO A 220 5.36 -14.66 -3.64
C PRO A 220 6.01 -15.35 -4.84
N ILE A 221 6.43 -14.59 -5.85
CA ILE A 221 7.06 -15.15 -7.04
C ILE A 221 8.38 -15.87 -6.73
N THR A 222 9.15 -15.39 -5.75
CA THR A 222 10.40 -16.01 -5.30
C THR A 222 10.11 -17.34 -4.61
N ILE A 223 9.05 -17.39 -3.81
CA ILE A 223 8.58 -18.61 -3.15
C ILE A 223 8.17 -19.65 -4.21
N ILE A 224 7.33 -19.27 -5.16
CA ILE A 224 6.86 -20.15 -6.25
C ILE A 224 8.03 -20.69 -7.07
N ARG A 225 8.99 -19.84 -7.45
CA ARG A 225 10.19 -20.25 -8.19
C ARG A 225 11.03 -21.26 -7.41
N SER A 226 11.15 -21.10 -6.09
CA SER A 226 11.92 -22.02 -5.24
C SER A 226 11.31 -23.42 -5.16
N TYR A 227 9.99 -23.55 -5.26
CA TYR A 227 9.33 -24.86 -5.36
C TYR A 227 9.55 -25.49 -6.73
N ARG A 228 9.54 -24.70 -7.81
CA ARG A 228 9.76 -25.21 -9.17
C ARG A 228 11.17 -25.80 -9.35
N THR A 229 12.19 -25.13 -8.80
CA THR A 229 13.57 -25.63 -8.87
C THR A 229 13.77 -26.90 -8.04
N ARG A 230 13.23 -26.96 -6.82
CA ARG A 230 13.26 -28.17 -5.98
C ARG A 230 12.49 -29.35 -6.57
N GLY A 231 11.42 -29.10 -7.33
CA GLY A 231 10.68 -30.13 -8.05
C GLY A 231 11.47 -30.72 -9.22
N ALA A 232 12.24 -29.90 -9.94
CA ALA A 232 13.09 -30.32 -11.06
C ALA A 232 14.31 -31.15 -10.60
N ASP A 233 14.91 -30.82 -9.45
CA ASP A 233 16.02 -31.61 -8.89
C ASP A 233 15.57 -33.00 -8.41
N ARG A 234 14.30 -33.14 -7.98
CA ARG A 234 13.73 -34.42 -7.55
C ARG A 234 13.27 -35.33 -8.68
N SER A 235 13.04 -34.80 -9.88
CA SER A 235 12.71 -35.62 -11.07
C SER A 235 13.95 -36.15 -11.80
N ASN A 236 15.14 -35.63 -11.47
CA ASN A 236 16.42 -35.99 -12.08
C ASN A 236 17.31 -36.84 -11.14
N ALA A 237 16.78 -37.27 -10.00
CA ALA A 237 17.43 -38.16 -9.03
C ALA A 237 16.63 -39.47 -8.91
#